data_AF-A0A6F8Y2E2-F1
#
_entry.id   AF-A0A6F8Y2E2-F1
#
_cell.length_a   1.000
_cell.length_b   1.000
_cell.length_c   1.000
_cell.angle_alpha   90.00
_cell.angle_beta   90.00
_cell.angle_gamma   90.00
#
_symmetry.space_group_name_H-M   'P 1'
#
loop_
_entity.id
_entity.type
_entity.pdbx_description
1 polymer ?
#
loop_
_entity_poly.entity_id
_entity_poly.type
_entity_poly.pdbx_seq_one_letter_code
_entity_poly.pdbx_strand_id
1 'polypeptide(L)' 'MGGLPGAYSDALSQCSTDHAPWYVVPANRKWYRDWAVANLVLEAFDEMRLSYPEADFDLDAERRRLEADRAPAMAP' A
#
# COMPACT_ATOMS: atom_id res chain seq x y z
N MET A 1 -18.69 3.13 -34.24
CA MET A 1 -17.21 3.23 -34.19
C MET A 1 -16.82 3.53 -32.76
N GLY A 2 -16.10 2.62 -32.11
CA GLY A 2 -15.63 2.80 -30.73
C GLY A 2 -15.07 1.49 -30.21
N GLY A 3 -13.83 1.17 -30.57
CA GLY A 3 -13.13 0.02 -30.00
C GLY A 3 -12.70 0.32 -28.56
N LEU A 4 -12.35 -0.73 -27.80
CA LEU A 4 -11.79 -0.64 -26.44
C LEU A 4 -10.83 0.56 -26.22
N PRO A 5 -9.88 0.87 -27.14
CA PRO A 5 -8.93 1.97 -26.95
C PRO A 5 -9.59 3.35 -26.79
N GLY A 6 -10.72 3.59 -27.45
CA GLY A 6 -11.45 4.86 -27.34
C GLY A 6 -12.12 5.03 -25.99
N ALA A 7 -12.79 3.97 -25.50
CA ALA A 7 -13.50 4.02 -24.22
C ALA A 7 -12.57 4.24 -23.01
N TYR A 8 -11.38 3.64 -23.02
CA TYR A 8 -10.38 3.88 -21.96
C TYR A 8 -9.76 5.27 -22.06
N SER A 9 -9.46 5.75 -23.26
CA SER A 9 -8.94 7.11 -23.47
C SER A 9 -9.93 8.17 -23.00
N ASP A 10 -11.20 7.99 -23.34
CA ASP A 10 -12.28 8.90 -22.93
C ASP A 10 -12.41 8.93 -21.40
N ALA A 11 -12.42 7.76 -20.74
CA ALA A 11 -12.49 7.68 -19.29
C ALA A 11 -11.27 8.36 -18.60
N LEU A 12 -10.05 8.12 -19.09
CA LEU A 12 -8.84 8.74 -18.54
C LEU A 12 -8.84 10.26 -18.70
N SER A 13 -9.26 10.76 -19.86
CA SER A 13 -9.31 12.20 -20.13
C SER A 13 -10.37 12.93 -19.31
N GLN A 14 -11.48 12.27 -18.98
CA GLN A 14 -12.61 12.88 -18.27
C GLN A 14 -12.55 12.72 -16.75
N CYS A 15 -11.90 11.67 -16.24
CA CYS A 15 -11.97 11.30 -14.82
C CYS A 15 -10.64 11.39 -14.07
N SER A 16 -9.53 11.72 -14.73
CA SER A 16 -8.26 11.96 -14.05
C SER A 16 -8.21 13.39 -13.51
N THR A 17 -8.17 13.52 -12.19
CA THR A 17 -8.15 14.80 -11.49
C THR A 17 -6.98 14.85 -10.49
N ASP A 18 -6.61 16.05 -10.04
CA ASP A 18 -5.44 16.22 -9.16
C ASP A 18 -5.55 15.42 -7.84
N HIS A 19 -6.75 15.29 -7.29
CA HIS A 19 -6.99 14.53 -6.04
C HIS A 19 -7.27 13.04 -6.27
N ALA A 20 -7.55 12.64 -7.50
CA ALA A 20 -7.81 11.26 -7.91
C ALA A 20 -7.20 10.99 -9.30
N PRO A 21 -5.86 10.96 -9.41
CA PRO A 21 -5.18 10.78 -10.68
C PRO A 21 -5.26 9.34 -11.17
N TRP A 22 -5.36 9.17 -12.49
CA TRP A 22 -5.22 7.86 -13.14
C TRP A 22 -3.82 7.68 -13.72
N TYR A 23 -3.23 6.51 -13.54
CA TYR A 23 -1.90 6.18 -14.05
C TYR A 23 -1.96 5.07 -15.10
N VAL A 24 -1.27 5.25 -16.23
CA VAL A 24 -1.13 4.24 -17.28
C VAL A 24 0.17 3.47 -17.08
N VAL A 25 0.08 2.20 -16.66
CA VAL A 25 1.25 1.36 -16.36
C VAL A 25 1.51 0.36 -17.49
N PRO A 26 2.71 0.34 -18.10
CA PRO A 26 3.09 -0.68 -19.08
C PRO A 26 3.07 -2.09 -18.48
N ALA A 27 2.15 -2.94 -18.96
CA ALA A 27 1.90 -4.26 -18.38
C ALA A 27 2.60 -5.44 -19.11
N ASN A 28 3.41 -5.16 -20.14
CA ASN A 28 4.07 -6.22 -20.93
C ASN A 28 5.06 -7.06 -20.10
N ARG A 29 5.60 -6.50 -19.01
CA ARG A 29 6.50 -7.19 -18.09
C ARG A 29 5.87 -7.19 -16.71
N LYS A 30 5.49 -8.37 -16.22
CA LYS A 30 4.79 -8.54 -14.94
C LYS A 30 5.55 -7.93 -13.76
N TRP A 31 6.85 -8.22 -13.68
CA TRP A 31 7.71 -7.67 -12.62
C TRP A 31 7.71 -6.12 -12.62
N TYR A 32 7.69 -5.51 -13.81
CA TYR A 32 7.73 -4.05 -13.93
C TYR A 32 6.40 -3.42 -13.54
N ARG A 33 5.28 -4.02 -13.96
CA ARG A 33 3.94 -3.61 -13.52
C ARG A 33 3.84 -3.68 -12.00
N ASP A 34 4.24 -4.80 -11.39
CA ASP A 34 4.11 -5.02 -9.96
C ASP A 34 4.98 -4.03 -9.17
N TRP A 35 6.20 -3.77 -9.63
CA TRP A 35 7.08 -2.74 -9.08
C TRP A 35 6.48 -1.33 -9.23
N ALA A 36 5.99 -0.95 -10.41
CA ALA A 36 5.46 0.38 -10.66
C ALA A 36 4.21 0.66 -9.80
N VAL A 37 3.29 -0.30 -9.70
CA VAL A 37 2.09 -0.16 -8.86
C VAL A 37 2.46 -0.04 -7.37
N ALA A 38 3.41 -0.86 -6.89
CA ALA A 38 3.86 -0.78 -5.51
C ALA A 38 4.47 0.59 -5.15
N ASN A 39 5.26 1.17 -6.05
CA ASN A 39 5.84 2.50 -5.82
C ASN A 39 4.78 3.60 -5.81
N LEU A 40 3.80 3.57 -6.75
CA LEU A 40 2.72 4.56 -6.76
C LEU A 40 1.90 4.55 -5.46
N VAL A 41 1.61 3.37 -4.92
CA VAL A 41 0.91 3.24 -3.63
C VAL A 41 1.78 3.72 -2.47
N LEU A 42 3.08 3.40 -2.50
CA LEU A 42 4.03 3.83 -1.48
C LEU A 42 4.16 5.36 -1.43
N GLU A 43 4.31 6.01 -2.58
CA GLU A 43 4.37 7.48 -2.69
C GLU A 43 3.10 8.12 -2.12
N ALA A 44 1.92 7.60 -2.49
CA ALA A 44 0.64 8.09 -1.94
C ALA A 44 0.55 7.93 -0.41
N PHE A 45 1.10 6.83 0.14
CA PHE A 45 1.14 6.60 1.59
C PHE A 45 2.15 7.50 2.30
N ASP A 46 3.29 7.79 1.68
CA ASP A 46 4.31 8.70 2.21
C ASP A 46 3.78 10.14 2.31
N GLU A 47 3.05 10.59 1.28
CA GLU A 47 2.42 11.92 1.26
C GLU A 47 1.40 12.12 2.39
N MET A 48 0.71 11.05 2.79
CA MET A 48 -0.25 11.09 3.91
C MET A 48 0.42 11.22 5.28
N ARG A 49 1.75 10.99 5.39
CA ARG A 49 2.53 11.05 6.64
C ARG A 49 1.89 10.24 7.77
N LEU A 50 1.49 9.02 7.44
CA LEU A 50 0.87 8.11 8.41
C LEU A 50 1.86 7.74 9.52
N SER A 51 1.42 7.87 10.77
CA SER A 51 2.16 7.40 11.94
C SER A 51 1.34 6.35 12.67
N TYR A 52 2.03 5.45 13.38
CA TYR A 52 1.33 4.58 14.33
C TYR A 52 0.73 5.43 15.45
N PRO A 53 -0.45 5.06 15.97
CA PRO A 53 -0.99 5.69 17.16
C PRO A 53 -0.10 5.39 18.36
N GLU A 54 -0.07 6.32 19.31
CA GLU A 54 0.57 6.08 20.60
C GLU A 54 -0.14 4.95 21.35
N ALA A 55 0.63 4.13 22.06
CA ALA A 55 0.06 3.09 22.90
C ALA A 55 -0.69 3.71 24.08
N ASP A 56 -1.89 3.21 24.36
CA ASP A 56 -2.70 3.57 25.53
C ASP A 56 -2.38 2.72 26.77
N PHE A 57 -1.37 1.85 26.67
CA PHE A 57 -0.92 0.94 27.72
C PHE A 57 0.60 0.97 27.92
N ASP A 58 1.04 0.49 29.07
CA ASP A 58 2.47 0.39 29.41
C ASP A 58 3.12 -0.75 28.62
N LEU A 59 3.87 -0.38 27.58
CA LEU A 59 4.63 -1.29 26.73
C LEU A 59 5.64 -2.14 27.52
N ASP A 60 6.21 -1.61 28.60
CA ASP A 60 7.20 -2.34 29.43
C ASP A 60 6.53 -3.37 30.33
N ALA A 61 5.33 -3.07 30.83
CA ALA A 61 4.54 -4.04 31.59
C ALA A 61 4.07 -5.20 30.69
N GLU A 62 3.52 -4.90 29.52
CA GLU A 62 3.05 -5.93 28.59
C GLU A 62 4.20 -6.76 28.00
N ARG A 63 5.35 -6.13 27.71
CA ARG A 63 6.56 -6.85 27.28
C ARG A 63 7.01 -7.85 28.34
N ARG A 64 7.09 -7.44 29.61
CA ARG A 64 7.45 -8.35 30.73
C ARG A 64 6.45 -9.49 30.89
N ARG A 65 5.16 -9.23 30.73
CA ARG A 65 4.12 -10.26 30.77
C ARG A 65 4.30 -11.28 29.65
N LEU A 66 4.49 -10.82 28.41
CA LEU A 66 4.68 -11.72 27.25
C LEU A 66 5.96 -12.56 27.38
N GLU A 67 7.04 -11.99 27.93
CA GLU A 67 8.27 -12.72 28.20
C GLU A 67 8.10 -13.77 29.31
N ALA A 68 7.30 -13.46 30.34
CA ALA A 68 6.95 -14.42 31.39
C ALA A 68 6.00 -15.53 30.90
N ASP A 69 5.06 -15.20 30.01
CA ASP A 69 4.09 -16.13 29.42
C ASP A 69 4.66 -16.93 28.24
N ARG A 70 5.82 -16.53 27.69
CA ARG A 70 6.49 -17.27 26.61
C ARG A 70 6.89 -18.65 27.14
N ALA A 71 6.09 -19.67 26.79
CA ALA A 71 6.52 -21.06 26.85
C ALA A 71 7.90 -21.17 26.18
N PRO A 72 8.85 -21.98 26.70
CA PRO A 72 10.18 -22.08 26.12
C PRO A 72 10.00 -22.38 24.63
N ALA A 73 10.63 -21.56 23.80
CA ALA A 73 10.58 -21.71 22.36
C ALA A 73 10.87 -23.17 22.03
N MET A 74 9.94 -23.78 21.29
CA MET A 74 10.00 -25.14 20.76
C MET A 74 11.47 -25.56 20.58
N ALA A 75 11.93 -26.41 21.50
CA ALA A 75 13.28 -26.97 21.46
C ALA A 75 13.46 -27.72 20.12
N PRO A 76 14.67 -27.74 19.53
CA PRO A 76 14.89 -28.25 18.17
C PRO A 76 14.40 -29.68 17.98
#